data_AF-A0AB38G8J8-F1
#
_entry.id   AF-A0AB38G8J8-F1
#
_cell.length_a   1.000
_cell.length_b   1.000
_cell.length_c   1.000
_cell.angle_alpha   90.00
_cell.angle_beta   90.00
_cell.angle_gamma   90.00
#
_symmetry.space_group_name_H-M   'P 1'
#
loop_
_entity.id
_entity.type
_entity.pdbx_description
1 polymer ?
#
loop_
_entity_poly.entity_id
_entity_poly.type
_entity_poly.pdbx_seq_one_letter_code
_entity_poly.pdbx_strand_id
1 'polypeptide(L)' 'MDKNSRLSKEEKDFLKRYQSNCHHRFRELLAYCTILSKLTND' A
#
# COMPACT_ATOMS: atom_id res chain seq x y z
N MET A 1 -2.11 -23.98 -8.47
CA MET A 1 -1.11 -23.17 -7.76
C MET A 1 -1.52 -23.12 -6.31
N ASP A 2 -0.91 -23.96 -5.48
CA ASP A 2 -1.22 -24.03 -4.06
C ASP A 2 -0.79 -22.71 -3.40
N LYS A 3 -1.72 -21.76 -3.27
CA LYS A 3 -1.47 -20.42 -2.71
C LYS A 3 -1.33 -20.46 -1.18
N ASN A 4 -1.11 -21.64 -0.60
CA ASN A 4 -0.89 -21.84 0.82
C ASN A 4 0.60 -21.99 1.13
N SER A 5 1.46 -21.21 0.47
CA SER A 5 2.81 -20.97 0.98
C SER A 5 2.65 -20.24 2.32
N ARG A 6 2.69 -21.00 3.42
CA ARG A 6 2.83 -20.46 4.77
C ARG A 6 4.03 -19.52 4.75
N LEU A 7 3.75 -18.22 4.72
CA LEU A 7 4.78 -17.18 4.72
C LEU A 7 5.83 -17.49 5.78
N SER A 8 7.09 -17.26 5.42
CA SER A 8 8.21 -17.37 6.35
C SER A 8 7.99 -16.43 7.54
N LYS A 9 8.73 -16.68 8.62
CA LYS A 9 8.68 -15.80 9.77
C LYS A 9 9.14 -14.38 9.40
N GLU A 10 10.19 -14.25 8.60
CA GLU A 10 10.67 -12.94 8.13
C GLU A 10 9.61 -12.21 7.29
N GLU A 11 8.89 -12.92 6.42
CA GLU A 11 7.84 -12.33 5.58
C GLU A 11 6.68 -11.81 6.43
N LYS A 12 6.27 -12.56 7.46
CA LYS A 12 5.23 -12.12 8.41
C LYS A 12 5.68 -10.90 9.21
N ASP A 13 6.93 -10.89 9.67
CA ASP A 13 7.50 -9.79 10.44
C ASP A 13 7.71 -8.54 9.56
N PHE A 14 8.01 -8.71 8.27
CA PHE A 14 8.01 -7.62 7.29
C PHE A 14 6.61 -7.04 7.11
N LEU A 15 5.60 -7.88 6.86
CA LEU A 15 4.22 -7.41 6.65
C LEU A 15 3.67 -6.68 7.88
N LYS A 16 4.00 -7.15 9.09
CA LYS A 16 3.58 -6.48 10.34
C LYS A 16 4.21 -5.09 10.49
N ARG A 17 5.50 -4.97 10.17
CA ARG A 17 6.20 -3.67 10.15
C ARG A 17 5.67 -2.77 9.05
N TYR A 18 5.44 -3.30 7.86
CA TYR A 18 4.88 -2.59 6.72
C TYR A 18 3.47 -2.07 7.01
N GLN A 19 2.62 -2.86 7.66
CA GLN A 19 1.27 -2.46 8.06
C GLN A 19 1.29 -1.39 9.16
N SER A 20 2.20 -1.50 10.14
CA SER A 20 2.35 -0.50 11.21
C SER A 20 2.95 0.81 10.72
N ASN A 21 3.85 0.76 9.74
CA ASN A 21 4.47 1.92 9.11
C ASN A 21 3.79 2.26 7.79
N CYS A 22 2.59 1.75 7.53
CA CYS A 22 1.99 1.85 6.21
C CYS A 22 1.81 3.33 5.92
N HIS A 23 2.57 3.81 4.93
CA HIS A 23 2.48 5.17 4.42
C HIS A 23 1.13 5.30 3.68
N HIS A 24 0.01 5.13 4.38
CA HIS A 24 -1.33 5.44 3.92
C HIS A 24 -1.31 6.83 3.29
N ARG A 25 -0.57 7.76 3.91
CA ARG A 25 -0.23 9.08 3.37
C ARG A 25 0.30 9.08 1.93
N PHE A 26 1.15 8.13 1.52
CA PHE A 26 1.70 8.14 0.15
C PHE A 26 0.66 7.68 -0.88
N ARG A 27 -0.10 6.63 -0.58
CA ARG A 27 -1.22 6.21 -1.45
C ARG A 27 -2.34 7.24 -1.46
N GLU A 28 -2.62 7.88 -0.33
CA GLU A 28 -3.57 8.99 -0.19
C GLU A 28 -3.10 10.23 -0.96
N LEU A 29 -1.80 10.57 -0.91
CA LEU A 29 -1.21 11.65 -1.71
C LEU A 29 -1.34 11.37 -3.21
N LEU A 30 -1.05 10.15 -3.66
CA LEU A 30 -1.23 9.78 -5.06
C LEU A 30 -2.70 9.81 -5.50
N ALA A 31 -3.61 9.33 -4.65
CA ALA A 31 -5.04 9.41 -4.88
C ALA A 31 -5.51 10.87 -4.95
N TYR A 32 -5.04 11.72 -4.04
CA TYR A 32 -5.32 13.15 -4.02
C TYR A 32 -4.82 13.84 -5.27
N CYS A 33 -3.55 13.62 -5.68
CA CYS A 33 -3.02 14.16 -6.92
C CYS A 33 -3.84 13.72 -8.15
N THR A 34 -4.24 12.45 -8.20
CA THR A 34 -5.06 11.91 -9.30
C THR A 34 -6.44 12.56 -9.37
N ILE A 35 -7.09 12.76 -8.22
CA ILE A 35 -8.38 13.45 -8.15
C ILE A 35 -8.22 14.92 -8.55
N LEU A 36 -7.19 15.58 -8.04
CA LEU A 36 -6.93 16.99 -8.31
C LEU A 36 -6.66 17.23 -9.80
N SER A 37 -5.84 16.39 -10.45
CA SER A 37 -5.60 16.47 -11.90
C SER A 37 -6.86 16.29 -12.75
N LYS A 38 -7.86 15.55 -12.27
CA LYS A 38 -9.17 15.41 -12.95
C LYS A 38 -10.09 16.60 -12.72
N LEU A 39 -9.94 17.30 -11.60
CA LEU A 39 -10.76 18.47 -11.25
C LEU A 39 -10.19 19.78 -11.81
N THR A 40 -8.88 19.84 -12.08
CA THR A 40 -8.20 21.06 -12.52
C THR A 40 -7.89 21.10 -14.01
N ASN A 41 -7.99 19.97 -14.71
CA ASN A 41 -7.81 19.93 -16.17
C ASN A 41 -9.14 19.52 -16.82
N ASP A 42 -9.95 20.53 -17.15
CA ASP A 42 -10.93 20.52 -18.25
C ASP A 42 -10.23 20.99 -19.54
#